data_AF-A0A937QPZ3-F1
#
_entry.id   AF-A0A937QPZ3-F1
#
_cell.length_a   1.000
_cell.length_b   1.000
_cell.length_c   1.000
_cell.angle_alpha   90.00
_cell.angle_beta   90.00
_cell.angle_gamma   90.00
#
_symmetry.space_group_name_H-M   'P 1'
#
loop_
_entity.id
_entity.type
_entity.pdbx_description
1 polymer ?
#
loop_
_entity_poly.entity_id
_entity_poly.type
_entity_poly.pdbx_seq_one_letter_code
_entity_poly.pdbx_strand_id
1 'polypeptide(L)'
;MAKRTVPKKKPWRKPQALQPKIDWRKALSKQTKAALIDELMELIEDDRRIARRLAQRFQIGLSSETLIHETRQAIADATEYDHRQMNHNFDYDYKAYQTVQDNLAKLIKAERLDSAMDLALELMKSGSEQVEMSDEGLMTDDIEECLRLVIEALKSADVPAETQRTWAKNMQRADRVDFICDKELQALAGHF
;
A
#
# COMPACT_ATOMS: atom_id res chain seq x y z
N MET A 1 -77.26 -35.60 -20.93
CA MET A 1 -76.90 -35.05 -19.59
C MET A 1 -75.51 -34.45 -19.67
N ALA A 2 -75.37 -33.20 -19.23
CA ALA A 2 -74.23 -32.32 -19.50
C ALA A 2 -72.96 -32.69 -18.70
N LYS A 3 -71.79 -32.56 -19.34
CA LYS A 3 -70.47 -32.72 -18.69
C LYS A 3 -70.23 -31.55 -17.73
N ARG A 4 -70.12 -31.84 -16.42
CA ARG A 4 -69.71 -30.85 -15.40
C ARG A 4 -68.23 -30.51 -15.60
N THR A 5 -67.95 -29.27 -16.00
CA THR A 5 -66.60 -28.70 -15.99
C THR A 5 -66.24 -28.24 -14.58
N VAL A 6 -65.16 -28.79 -14.03
CA VAL A 6 -64.62 -28.40 -12.71
C VAL A 6 -63.83 -27.10 -12.87
N PRO A 7 -64.04 -26.05 -12.05
CA PRO A 7 -63.32 -24.80 -12.20
C PRO A 7 -61.86 -24.96 -11.75
N LYS A 8 -60.91 -24.56 -12.62
CA LYS A 8 -59.48 -24.54 -12.29
C LYS A 8 -59.21 -23.51 -11.18
N LYS A 9 -58.72 -23.98 -10.03
CA LYS A 9 -58.27 -23.11 -8.92
C LYS A 9 -57.08 -22.26 -9.40
N LYS A 10 -57.20 -20.93 -9.28
CA LYS A 10 -56.09 -20.00 -9.53
C LYS A 10 -54.98 -20.25 -8.49
N PRO A 11 -53.69 -20.28 -8.90
CA PRO A 11 -52.59 -20.48 -7.97
C PRO A 11 -52.47 -19.28 -7.02
N TRP A 12 -52.36 -19.59 -5.72
CA TRP A 12 -52.17 -18.62 -4.65
C TRP A 12 -50.77 -17.99 -4.82
N ARG A 13 -50.70 -16.70 -5.20
CA ARG A 13 -49.42 -15.96 -5.18
C ARG A 13 -49.15 -15.53 -3.75
N LYS A 14 -48.02 -15.97 -3.17
CA LYS A 14 -47.53 -15.47 -1.88
C LYS A 14 -47.38 -13.93 -1.98
N PRO A 15 -47.90 -13.14 -1.03
CA PRO A 15 -47.63 -11.71 -0.98
C PRO A 15 -46.12 -11.52 -0.87
N GLN A 16 -45.50 -10.96 -1.90
CA GLN A 16 -44.12 -10.52 -1.84
C GLN A 16 -44.09 -9.38 -0.82
N ALA A 17 -43.40 -9.57 0.31
CA ALA A 17 -43.23 -8.53 1.30
C ALA A 17 -42.67 -7.29 0.61
N LEU A 18 -43.49 -6.24 0.51
CA LEU A 18 -43.01 -4.91 0.15
C LEU A 18 -42.11 -4.46 1.28
N GLN A 19 -40.83 -4.81 1.20
CA GLN A 19 -39.83 -4.13 2.02
C GLN A 19 -39.88 -2.65 1.59
N PRO A 20 -40.13 -1.72 2.52
CA PRO A 20 -40.05 -0.31 2.19
C PRO A 20 -38.63 -0.04 1.70
N LYS A 21 -38.48 0.32 0.42
CA LYS A 21 -37.22 0.85 -0.10
C LYS A 21 -36.99 2.18 0.61
N ILE A 22 -36.16 2.15 1.63
CA ILE A 22 -35.70 3.37 2.30
C ILE A 22 -34.93 4.17 1.25
N ASP A 23 -35.41 5.38 0.97
CA ASP A 23 -34.68 6.35 0.18
C ASP A 23 -33.58 6.95 1.05
N TRP A 24 -32.45 6.25 1.10
CA TRP A 24 -31.28 6.62 1.89
C TRP A 24 -30.77 8.01 1.56
N ARG A 25 -30.84 8.44 0.30
CA ARG A 25 -30.36 9.76 -0.10
C ARG A 25 -31.19 10.86 0.57
N LYS A 26 -32.52 10.71 0.54
CA LYS A 26 -33.44 11.65 1.18
C LYS A 26 -33.38 11.60 2.70
N ALA A 27 -33.13 10.43 3.28
CA ALA A 27 -32.96 10.29 4.73
C ALA A 27 -31.67 10.95 5.22
N LEU A 28 -30.54 10.66 4.57
CA LEU A 28 -29.23 11.23 4.92
C LEU A 28 -29.16 12.74 4.65
N SER A 29 -29.85 13.25 3.61
CA SER A 29 -29.87 14.70 3.34
C SER A 29 -30.55 15.54 4.42
N LYS A 30 -31.31 14.92 5.33
CA LYS A 30 -31.95 15.60 6.46
C LYS A 30 -31.08 15.62 7.72
N GLN A 31 -29.99 14.85 7.75
CA GLN A 31 -29.07 14.83 8.87
C GLN A 31 -28.13 16.02 8.84
N THR A 32 -27.61 16.39 10.00
CA THR A 32 -26.58 17.43 10.09
C THR A 32 -25.26 16.91 9.55
N LYS A 33 -24.40 17.81 9.07
CA LYS A 33 -23.06 17.44 8.62
C LYS A 33 -22.26 16.74 9.73
N ALA A 34 -22.39 17.18 10.97
CA ALA A 34 -21.72 16.57 12.11
C ALA A 34 -22.17 15.12 12.34
N ALA A 35 -23.48 14.88 12.41
CA ALA A 35 -24.01 13.52 12.60
C ALA A 35 -23.62 12.56 11.47
N LEU A 36 -23.55 13.05 10.23
CA LEU A 36 -23.06 12.24 9.10
C LEU A 36 -21.56 11.96 9.17
N ILE A 37 -20.76 12.86 9.72
CA ILE A 37 -19.33 12.66 9.94
C ILE A 37 -19.13 11.61 11.04
N ASP A 38 -19.84 11.73 12.16
CA ASP A 38 -19.74 10.81 13.29
C ASP A 38 -20.10 9.37 12.88
N GLU A 39 -21.20 9.20 12.15
CA GLU A 39 -21.59 7.88 11.60
C GLU A 39 -20.54 7.33 10.62
N LEU A 40 -19.93 8.20 9.80
CA LEU A 40 -18.87 7.78 8.88
C LEU A 40 -17.61 7.35 9.63
N MET A 41 -17.30 7.99 10.76
CA MET A 41 -16.17 7.64 11.62
C MET A 41 -16.38 6.27 12.25
N GLU A 42 -17.57 5.97 12.77
CA GLU A 42 -17.90 4.63 13.30
C GLU A 42 -17.73 3.54 12.22
N LEU A 43 -18.20 3.79 10.99
CA LEU A 43 -18.02 2.86 9.87
C LEU A 43 -16.55 2.68 9.45
N ILE A 44 -15.71 3.70 9.63
CA ILE A 44 -14.28 3.64 9.35
C ILE A 44 -13.54 2.83 10.42
N GLU A 45 -13.95 2.95 11.69
CA GLU A 45 -13.41 2.17 12.80
C GLU A 45 -13.76 0.69 12.67
N ASP A 46 -14.98 0.38 12.24
CA ASP A 46 -15.46 -1.00 12.07
C ASP A 46 -14.92 -1.69 10.81
N ASP A 47 -14.64 -0.95 9.72
CA ASP A 47 -14.12 -1.53 8.47
C ASP A 47 -13.03 -0.66 7.81
N ARG A 48 -11.77 -1.09 7.96
CA ARG A 48 -10.60 -0.47 7.30
C ARG A 48 -10.70 -0.37 5.77
N ARG A 49 -11.50 -1.20 5.10
CA ARG A 49 -11.72 -1.09 3.64
C ARG A 49 -12.49 0.16 3.28
N ILE A 50 -13.42 0.59 4.15
CA ILE A 50 -14.14 1.86 4.02
C ILE A 50 -13.16 3.02 4.18
N ALA A 51 -12.27 2.95 5.17
CA ALA A 51 -11.21 3.94 5.40
C ALA A 51 -10.33 4.15 4.15
N ARG A 52 -9.76 3.06 3.60
CA ARG A 52 -8.89 3.12 2.40
C ARG A 52 -9.63 3.69 1.19
N ARG A 53 -10.87 3.26 0.96
CA ARG A 53 -11.70 3.73 -0.16
C ARG A 53 -12.05 5.22 -0.03
N LEU A 54 -12.36 5.69 1.18
CA LEU A 54 -12.67 7.10 1.44
C LEU A 54 -11.42 7.97 1.32
N ALA A 55 -10.29 7.53 1.88
CA ALA A 55 -9.01 8.23 1.75
C ALA A 55 -8.61 8.41 0.27
N GLN A 56 -8.72 7.35 -0.53
CA GLN A 56 -8.47 7.41 -1.98
C GLN A 56 -9.47 8.32 -2.71
N ARG A 57 -10.78 8.18 -2.43
CA ARG A 57 -11.84 8.91 -3.15
C ARG A 57 -11.86 10.41 -2.82
N PHE A 58 -11.58 10.77 -1.58
CA PHE A 58 -11.59 12.16 -1.11
C PHE A 58 -10.19 12.78 -1.09
N GLN A 59 -9.16 12.05 -1.54
CA GLN A 59 -7.76 12.49 -1.50
C GLN A 59 -7.38 13.00 -0.11
N ILE A 60 -7.93 12.37 0.94
CA ILE A 60 -7.60 12.72 2.32
C ILE A 60 -6.18 12.21 2.51
N GLY A 61 -5.23 13.15 2.49
CA GLY A 61 -3.82 12.85 2.72
C GLY A 61 -3.69 12.13 4.05
N LEU A 62 -3.07 10.96 4.03
CA LEU A 62 -2.62 10.32 5.26
C LEU A 62 -1.72 11.32 5.99
N SER A 63 -1.85 11.42 7.31
CA SER A 63 -0.83 12.13 8.08
C SER A 63 0.52 11.50 7.75
N SER A 64 1.61 12.28 7.82
CA SER A 64 2.93 11.74 7.52
C SER A 64 3.26 10.54 8.42
N GLU A 65 2.76 10.53 9.66
CA GLU A 65 2.92 9.40 10.59
C GLU A 65 2.20 8.14 10.12
N THR A 66 0.94 8.25 9.68
CA THR A 66 0.20 7.10 9.14
C THR A 66 0.85 6.61 7.84
N LEU A 67 1.31 7.52 6.97
CA LEU A 67 1.99 7.15 5.74
C LEU A 67 3.31 6.41 6.01
N ILE A 68 4.10 6.85 7.00
CA ILE A 68 5.31 6.14 7.43
C ILE A 68 4.96 4.74 7.96
N HIS A 69 3.94 4.63 8.82
CA HIS A 69 3.51 3.35 9.37
C HIS A 69 3.04 2.37 8.29
N GLU A 70 2.18 2.81 7.37
CA GLU A 70 1.71 2.00 6.25
C GLU A 70 2.86 1.63 5.29
N THR A 71 3.88 2.49 5.14
CA THR A 71 5.07 2.15 4.34
C THR A 71 5.90 1.06 4.99
N ARG A 72 6.10 1.11 6.32
CA ARG A 72 6.79 0.04 7.05
C ARG A 72 6.07 -1.30 6.92
N GLN A 73 4.75 -1.28 7.05
CA GLN A 73 3.95 -2.49 6.87
C GLN A 73 4.09 -3.02 5.44
N ALA A 74 4.01 -2.15 4.43
CA ALA A 74 4.19 -2.57 3.05
C ALA A 74 5.60 -3.13 2.76
N ILE A 75 6.66 -2.60 3.40
CA ILE A 75 8.00 -3.18 3.32
C ILE A 75 8.01 -4.58 3.93
N ALA A 76 7.42 -4.76 5.12
CA ALA A 76 7.33 -6.07 5.77
C ALA A 76 6.57 -7.08 4.89
N ASP A 77 5.42 -6.69 4.35
CA ASP A 77 4.60 -7.53 3.47
C ASP A 77 5.34 -7.87 2.16
N ALA A 78 6.07 -6.92 1.57
CA ALA A 78 6.82 -7.12 0.32
C ALA A 78 8.02 -8.06 0.50
N THR A 79 8.67 -7.99 1.67
CA THR A 79 9.91 -8.71 1.97
C THR A 79 9.70 -10.00 2.75
N GLU A 80 8.44 -10.34 3.09
CA GLU A 80 8.12 -11.63 3.70
C GLU A 80 8.34 -12.78 2.70
N TYR A 81 9.01 -13.84 3.15
CA TYR A 81 9.20 -15.05 2.37
C TYR A 81 9.14 -16.29 3.28
N ASP A 82 8.75 -17.44 2.72
CA ASP A 82 8.80 -18.70 3.45
C ASP A 82 10.25 -19.20 3.50
N HIS A 83 10.87 -19.19 4.68
CA HIS A 83 12.23 -19.71 4.88
C HIS A 83 12.39 -21.18 4.47
N ARG A 84 11.31 -21.95 4.34
CA ARG A 84 11.36 -23.33 3.81
C ARG A 84 11.64 -23.37 2.30
N GLN A 85 11.50 -22.25 1.61
CA GLN A 85 11.74 -22.07 0.17
C GLN A 85 13.09 -21.35 -0.11
N MET A 86 13.97 -21.23 0.88
CA MET A 86 15.31 -20.66 0.68
C MET A 86 16.06 -21.38 -0.45
N ASN A 87 16.75 -20.62 -1.30
CA ASN A 87 17.44 -21.06 -2.52
C ASN A 87 16.50 -21.60 -3.60
N HIS A 88 15.24 -21.16 -3.59
CA HIS A 88 14.29 -21.36 -4.67
C HIS A 88 13.66 -20.03 -5.07
N ASN A 89 13.12 -19.96 -6.28
CA ASN A 89 12.24 -18.86 -6.65
C ASN A 89 10.88 -19.07 -5.98
N PHE A 90 10.51 -18.13 -5.12
CA PHE A 90 9.23 -18.11 -4.43
C PHE A 90 8.35 -16.98 -4.96
N ASP A 91 7.04 -17.16 -4.82
CA ASP A 91 6.06 -16.11 -5.05
C ASP A 91 6.24 -15.01 -3.99
N TYR A 92 6.14 -13.76 -4.40
CA TYR A 92 6.27 -12.60 -3.51
C TYR A 92 5.25 -11.52 -3.88
N ASP A 93 4.97 -10.60 -2.95
CA ASP A 93 3.92 -9.61 -3.15
C ASP A 93 4.43 -8.39 -3.94
N TYR A 94 4.39 -8.51 -5.27
CA TYR A 94 4.63 -7.39 -6.20
C TYR A 94 3.78 -6.14 -5.89
N LYS A 95 2.56 -6.30 -5.38
CA LYS A 95 1.68 -5.15 -5.06
C LYS A 95 2.12 -4.45 -3.78
N ALA A 96 2.72 -5.17 -2.85
CA ALA A 96 3.33 -4.58 -1.68
C ALA A 96 4.51 -3.69 -2.10
N TYR A 97 5.37 -4.13 -3.02
CA TYR A 97 6.42 -3.28 -3.62
C TYR A 97 5.85 -2.03 -4.30
N GLN A 98 4.80 -2.15 -5.12
CA GLN A 98 4.13 -0.97 -5.69
C GLN A 98 3.61 -0.02 -4.60
N THR A 99 3.10 -0.55 -3.49
CA THR A 99 2.61 0.24 -2.36
C THR A 99 3.77 0.97 -1.66
N VAL A 100 4.93 0.33 -1.50
CA VAL A 100 6.16 0.96 -0.99
C VAL A 100 6.57 2.11 -1.90
N GLN A 101 6.67 1.86 -3.20
CA GLN A 101 7.04 2.86 -4.21
C GLN A 101 6.11 4.08 -4.17
N ASP A 102 4.79 3.85 -4.19
CA ASP A 102 3.77 4.90 -4.14
C ASP A 102 3.87 5.73 -2.86
N ASN A 103 4.12 5.08 -1.72
CA ASN A 103 4.18 5.76 -0.44
C ASN A 103 5.47 6.57 -0.26
N LEU A 104 6.61 6.04 -0.74
CA LEU A 104 7.88 6.79 -0.79
C LEU A 104 7.72 8.05 -1.66
N ALA A 105 7.10 7.93 -2.84
CA ALA A 105 6.81 9.07 -3.70
C ALA A 105 5.94 10.13 -3.00
N LYS A 106 4.92 9.70 -2.24
CA LYS A 106 4.07 10.62 -1.43
C LYS A 106 4.86 11.30 -0.32
N LEU A 107 5.78 10.60 0.36
CA LEU A 107 6.64 11.19 1.39
C LEU A 107 7.59 12.24 0.81
N ILE A 108 8.23 11.94 -0.31
CA ILE A 108 9.10 12.88 -1.03
C ILE A 108 8.30 14.13 -1.43
N LYS A 109 7.11 13.95 -2.02
CA LYS A 109 6.23 15.06 -2.41
C LYS A 109 5.76 15.90 -1.22
N ALA A 110 5.66 15.30 -0.03
CA ALA A 110 5.32 15.99 1.20
C ALA A 110 6.55 16.63 1.90
N GLU A 111 7.70 16.72 1.23
CA GLU A 111 8.97 17.25 1.77
C GLU A 111 9.46 16.48 3.02
N ARG A 112 9.09 15.19 3.12
CA ARG A 112 9.49 14.29 4.21
C ARG A 112 10.62 13.36 3.77
N LEU A 113 11.66 13.94 3.15
CA LEU A 113 12.77 13.19 2.58
C LEU A 113 13.52 12.37 3.63
N ASP A 114 13.77 12.92 4.83
CA ASP A 114 14.42 12.19 5.92
C ASP A 114 13.70 10.87 6.25
N SER A 115 12.36 10.92 6.33
CA SER A 115 11.56 9.73 6.60
C SER A 115 11.59 8.73 5.42
N ALA A 116 11.65 9.22 4.18
CA ALA A 116 11.81 8.36 3.01
C ALA A 116 13.20 7.71 2.97
N MET A 117 14.26 8.40 3.39
CA MET A 117 15.62 7.87 3.53
C MET A 117 15.71 6.75 4.57
N ASP A 118 15.05 6.91 5.72
CA ASP A 118 14.98 5.88 6.76
C ASP A 118 14.26 4.62 6.26
N LEU A 119 13.11 4.80 5.60
CA LEU A 119 12.32 3.69 5.04
C LEU A 119 13.05 2.99 3.89
N ALA A 120 13.77 3.72 3.05
CA ALA A 120 14.61 3.13 2.01
C ALA A 120 15.74 2.27 2.60
N LEU A 121 16.32 2.68 3.73
CA LEU A 121 17.32 1.86 4.43
C LEU A 121 16.69 0.62 5.07
N GLU A 122 15.47 0.71 5.60
CA GLU A 122 14.70 -0.45 6.06
C GLU A 122 14.44 -1.43 4.90
N LEU A 123 13.99 -0.91 3.74
CA LEU A 123 13.78 -1.70 2.53
C LEU A 123 15.07 -2.37 2.04
N MET A 124 16.20 -1.66 2.02
CA MET A 124 17.49 -2.24 1.60
C MET A 124 17.87 -3.44 2.46
N LYS A 125 17.71 -3.34 3.78
CA LYS A 125 18.04 -4.44 4.69
C LYS A 125 17.20 -5.68 4.44
N SER A 126 15.88 -5.52 4.44
CA SER A 126 14.96 -6.67 4.31
C SER A 126 14.89 -7.18 2.87
N GLY A 127 14.94 -6.29 1.89
CA GLY A 127 14.90 -6.62 0.47
C GLY A 127 16.16 -7.35 0.00
N SER A 128 17.35 -6.87 0.38
CA SER A 128 18.59 -7.57 0.02
C SER A 128 18.70 -8.95 0.67
N GLU A 129 18.18 -9.12 1.90
CA GLU A 129 18.02 -10.45 2.50
C GLU A 129 17.06 -11.32 1.67
N GLN A 130 15.91 -10.80 1.25
CA GLN A 130 14.97 -11.56 0.43
C GLN A 130 15.62 -12.01 -0.90
N VAL A 131 16.42 -11.15 -1.54
CA VAL A 131 17.19 -11.47 -2.74
C VAL A 131 18.23 -12.55 -2.47
N GLU A 132 18.99 -12.44 -1.38
CA GLU A 132 19.99 -13.44 -0.95
C GLU A 132 19.36 -14.84 -0.80
N MET A 133 18.07 -14.92 -0.43
CA MET A 133 17.36 -16.17 -0.20
C MET A 133 16.68 -16.74 -1.44
N SER A 134 16.67 -15.99 -2.55
CA SER A 134 16.13 -16.41 -3.85
C SER A 134 17.23 -16.98 -4.73
N ASP A 135 16.90 -17.94 -5.61
CA ASP A 135 17.87 -18.50 -6.57
C ASP A 135 18.24 -17.46 -7.65
N GLU A 136 17.24 -16.77 -8.21
CA GLU A 136 17.45 -15.79 -9.28
C GLU A 136 17.30 -14.32 -8.82
N GLY A 137 16.88 -14.08 -7.56
CA GLY A 137 16.76 -12.72 -7.03
C GLY A 137 15.65 -11.90 -7.69
N LEU A 138 14.52 -12.53 -8.04
CA LEU A 138 13.44 -11.99 -8.89
C LEU A 138 12.93 -10.59 -8.50
N MET A 139 12.98 -10.25 -7.21
CA MET A 139 12.53 -8.98 -6.62
C MET A 139 13.53 -7.83 -6.72
N THR A 140 14.71 -8.06 -7.28
CA THR A 140 15.78 -7.04 -7.37
C THR A 140 15.28 -5.77 -8.07
N ASP A 141 14.65 -5.92 -9.24
CA ASP A 141 14.15 -4.77 -10.01
C ASP A 141 13.11 -3.96 -9.23
N ASP A 142 12.18 -4.63 -8.53
CA ASP A 142 11.14 -3.98 -7.72
C ASP A 142 11.74 -3.20 -6.53
N ILE A 143 12.77 -3.76 -5.87
CA ILE A 143 13.52 -3.09 -4.81
C ILE A 143 14.23 -1.85 -5.37
N GLU A 144 14.97 -2.01 -6.47
CA GLU A 144 15.71 -0.91 -7.08
C GLU A 144 14.77 0.22 -7.54
N GLU A 145 13.63 -0.11 -8.12
CA GLU A 145 12.63 0.87 -8.52
C GLU A 145 12.10 1.70 -7.35
N CYS A 146 11.93 1.09 -6.17
CA CYS A 146 11.59 1.81 -4.94
C CYS A 146 12.74 2.71 -4.47
N LEU A 147 13.97 2.20 -4.46
CA LEU A 147 15.14 2.90 -3.94
C LEU A 147 15.59 4.07 -4.84
N ARG A 148 15.51 3.89 -6.17
CA ARG A 148 15.87 4.93 -7.15
C ARG A 148 15.06 6.21 -6.95
N LEU A 149 13.79 6.12 -6.52
CA LEU A 149 12.99 7.32 -6.21
C LEU A 149 13.63 8.18 -5.12
N VAL A 150 14.14 7.56 -4.06
CA VAL A 150 14.76 8.26 -2.93
C VAL A 150 16.14 8.77 -3.31
N ILE A 151 16.91 7.98 -4.06
CA ILE A 151 18.22 8.38 -4.60
C ILE A 151 18.09 9.63 -5.48
N GLU A 152 17.15 9.64 -6.42
CA GLU A 152 16.94 10.79 -7.31
C GLU A 152 16.41 12.01 -6.55
N ALA A 153 15.51 11.82 -5.59
CA ALA A 153 15.07 12.89 -4.71
C ALA A 153 16.24 13.50 -3.92
N LEU A 154 17.13 12.67 -3.40
CA LEU A 154 18.32 13.10 -2.65
C LEU A 154 19.30 13.91 -3.51
N LYS A 155 19.52 13.52 -4.78
CA LYS A 155 20.35 14.26 -5.73
C LYS A 155 19.77 15.63 -6.07
N SER A 156 18.43 15.73 -6.12
CA SER A 156 17.73 16.98 -6.46
C SER A 156 17.53 17.92 -5.27
N ALA A 157 17.62 17.40 -4.05
CA ALA A 157 17.39 18.15 -2.83
C ALA A 157 18.66 18.88 -2.34
N ASP A 158 18.48 19.99 -1.63
CA ASP A 158 19.56 20.73 -0.96
C ASP A 158 20.01 20.04 0.34
N VAL A 159 20.32 18.74 0.24
CA VAL A 159 20.81 17.93 1.37
C VAL A 159 22.34 18.01 1.41
N PRO A 160 22.96 18.27 2.57
CA PRO A 160 24.41 18.33 2.66
C PRO A 160 25.09 17.07 2.12
N ALA A 161 26.15 17.26 1.30
CA ALA A 161 26.85 16.15 0.65
C ALA A 161 27.36 15.08 1.63
N GLU A 162 27.71 15.46 2.87
CA GLU A 162 28.12 14.51 3.90
C GLU A 162 26.97 13.62 4.37
N THR A 163 25.76 14.16 4.48
CA THR A 163 24.54 13.40 4.78
C THR A 163 24.25 12.41 3.66
N GLN A 164 24.37 12.84 2.39
CA GLN A 164 24.18 11.96 1.24
C GLN A 164 25.19 10.81 1.23
N ARG A 165 26.49 11.11 1.43
CA ARG A 165 27.56 10.11 1.52
C ARG A 165 27.35 9.13 2.67
N THR A 166 26.97 9.63 3.84
CA THR A 166 26.72 8.80 5.03
C THR A 166 25.56 7.84 4.79
N TRP A 167 24.46 8.35 4.24
CA TRP A 167 23.31 7.53 3.89
C TRP A 167 23.66 6.47 2.84
N ALA A 168 24.35 6.84 1.76
CA ALA A 168 24.79 5.91 0.72
C ALA A 168 25.68 4.79 1.27
N LYS A 169 26.64 5.12 2.15
CA LYS A 169 27.47 4.12 2.83
C LYS A 169 26.66 3.20 3.74
N ASN A 170 25.63 3.70 4.40
CA ASN A 170 24.74 2.87 5.21
C ASN A 170 23.90 1.93 4.34
N MET A 171 23.45 2.38 3.17
CA MET A 171 22.77 1.56 2.17
C MET A 171 23.69 0.44 1.67
N GLN A 172 24.92 0.77 1.25
CA GLN A 172 25.91 -0.22 0.81
C GLN A 172 26.24 -1.25 1.90
N ARG A 173 26.35 -0.83 3.15
CA ARG A 173 26.59 -1.75 4.28
C ARG A 173 25.39 -2.62 4.63
N ALA A 174 24.19 -2.20 4.24
CA ALA A 174 22.95 -2.91 4.48
C ALA A 174 22.61 -3.90 3.35
N ASP A 175 23.14 -3.66 2.15
CA ASP A 175 23.00 -4.56 1.02
C ASP A 175 23.78 -5.86 1.27
N ARG A 176 23.06 -6.98 1.33
CA ARG A 176 23.64 -8.31 1.57
C ARG A 176 24.11 -8.99 0.28
N VAL A 177 23.73 -8.46 -0.88
CA VAL A 177 24.05 -9.05 -2.19
C VAL A 177 25.02 -8.20 -3.02
N ASP A 178 25.43 -7.04 -2.49
CA ASP A 178 26.47 -6.14 -3.03
C ASP A 178 26.19 -5.57 -4.44
N PHE A 179 24.95 -5.60 -4.93
CA PHE A 179 24.63 -5.10 -6.27
C PHE A 179 23.39 -4.21 -6.37
N ILE A 180 22.57 -4.09 -5.32
CA ILE A 180 21.30 -3.35 -5.41
C ILE A 180 21.60 -1.84 -5.47
N CYS A 181 21.28 -1.20 -6.59
CA CYS A 181 21.58 0.22 -6.83
C CYS A 181 23.07 0.59 -6.63
N ASP A 182 24.00 -0.36 -6.80
CA ASP A 182 25.41 -0.18 -6.43
C ASP A 182 26.04 1.04 -7.12
N LYS A 183 25.81 1.21 -8.42
CA LYS A 183 26.35 2.32 -9.20
C LYS A 183 25.87 3.68 -8.69
N GLU A 184 24.58 3.80 -8.42
CA GLU A 184 23.96 5.00 -7.91
C GLU A 184 24.47 5.33 -6.50
N LEU A 185 24.64 4.32 -5.65
CA LEU A 185 25.14 4.48 -4.29
C LEU A 185 26.63 4.82 -4.25
N GLN A 186 27.46 4.22 -5.12
CA GLN A 186 28.88 4.59 -5.26
C GLN A 186 29.05 6.04 -5.69
N ALA A 187 28.25 6.49 -6.68
CA ALA A 187 28.24 7.87 -7.14
C ALA A 187 27.87 8.85 -6.01
N LEU A 188 26.89 8.50 -5.17
CA LEU A 188 26.51 9.30 -3.99
C LEU A 188 27.58 9.26 -2.88
N ALA A 189 28.24 8.12 -2.67
CA ALA A 189 29.27 7.94 -1.66
C ALA A 189 30.59 8.68 -2.00
N GLY A 190 30.76 9.11 -3.26
CA GLY A 190 31.97 9.77 -3.75
C GLY A 190 33.09 8.80 -4.09
N HIS A 191 32.75 7.54 -4.37
CA HIS A 191 33.68 6.53 -4.87
C HIS A 191 33.51 6.44 -6.40
N PHE A 192 34.49 6.96 -7.13
CA PHE A 192 34.67 6.78 -8.57
C PHE A 192 36.01 6.10 -8.83
#